data_AF-A0A832IQD2-F1
#
_entry.id   AF-A0A832IQD2-F1
#
_cell.length_a   1.000
_cell.length_b   1.000
_cell.length_c   1.000
_cell.angle_alpha   90.00
_cell.angle_beta   90.00
_cell.angle_gamma   90.00
#
_symmetry.space_group_name_H-M   'P 1'
#
loop_
_entity.id
_entity.type
_entity.pdbx_description
1 polymer ?
#
loop_
_entity_poly.entity_id
_entity_poly.type
_entity_poly.pdbx_seq_one_letter_code
_entity_poly.pdbx_strand_id
1 'polypeptide(L)'
;MLFRTGIYFQRPRALGEEHHGGDRVGVLFMVFRKKKAEPSISPERFAKSVPVVNPILKFEEDSNGLITIVVPLSKSSWLGKVVDTPESKKVKLDEIGSKVWKRFDGKTDISAITEWMKKEFMITQREAEISLSLFIRKLMEKRFIALLVPPPKPGTQEALSEIDRLKRELKELEKAYRKKKIDDETYRTLTDRYNRVIADLQKGEPVAEGSRY
;
A
#
# COMPACT_ATOMS: atom_id res chain seq x y z
N MET A 1 -5.07 2.95 17.72
CA MET A 1 -4.59 1.65 17.18
C MET A 1 -4.62 1.67 15.66
N LEU A 2 -3.47 1.91 15.01
CA LEU A 2 -3.33 1.76 13.55
C LEU A 2 -2.32 0.66 13.30
N PHE A 3 -2.84 -0.56 13.13
CA PHE A 3 -2.09 -1.70 12.67
C PHE A 3 -1.52 -1.39 11.28
N ARG A 4 -0.21 -1.19 11.19
CA ARG A 4 0.52 -1.22 9.92
C ARG A 4 1.47 -2.40 9.96
N THR A 5 0.88 -3.56 9.64
CA THR A 5 1.54 -4.65 8.92
C THR A 5 2.10 -4.14 7.60
N GLY A 6 2.92 -4.94 6.90
CA GLY A 6 3.60 -4.61 5.62
C GLY A 6 2.67 -4.29 4.46
N ILE A 7 1.79 -3.32 4.66
CA ILE A 7 0.82 -2.75 3.77
C ILE A 7 1.54 -1.63 3.04
N TYR A 8 1.85 -1.87 1.78
CA TYR A 8 2.44 -0.86 0.92
C TYR A 8 1.37 0.18 0.58
N PHE A 9 1.38 1.33 1.26
CA PHE A 9 0.74 2.54 0.77
C PHE A 9 1.78 3.35 -0.01
N GLN A 10 1.59 3.54 -1.31
CA GLN A 10 2.35 4.56 -2.03
C GLN A 10 2.08 5.93 -1.40
N ARG A 11 3.13 6.67 -1.04
CA ARG A 11 2.99 8.08 -0.64
C ARG A 11 2.64 8.92 -1.88
N PRO A 12 1.81 9.96 -1.75
CA PRO A 12 1.57 10.88 -2.85
C PRO A 12 2.85 11.62 -3.23
N ARG A 13 3.06 11.80 -4.54
CA ARG A 13 4.08 12.69 -5.12
C ARG A 13 3.71 14.13 -4.72
N ALA A 14 4.59 14.81 -3.98
CA ALA A 14 4.38 16.22 -3.65
C ALA A 14 4.47 17.07 -4.93
N LEU A 15 3.44 17.86 -5.18
CA LEU A 15 3.32 18.80 -6.30
C LEU A 15 3.75 20.20 -5.83
N GLY A 16 4.63 20.84 -6.60
CA GLY A 16 4.75 22.31 -6.70
C GLY A 16 5.81 22.98 -5.84
N GLU A 17 6.98 23.25 -6.43
CA GLU A 17 7.72 24.49 -6.14
C GLU A 17 7.87 25.24 -7.47
N GLU A 18 7.23 26.41 -7.55
CA GLU A 18 7.46 27.38 -8.63
C GLU A 18 8.67 28.24 -8.28
N HIS A 19 9.57 28.43 -9.24
CA HIS A 19 10.73 29.30 -9.13
C HIS A 19 10.52 30.55 -9.98
N HIS A 20 10.48 31.72 -9.33
CA HIS A 20 10.72 33.02 -9.98
C HIS A 20 12.23 33.29 -10.07
N GLY A 21 12.65 33.82 -11.22
CA GLY A 21 14.05 34.04 -11.60
C GLY A 21 14.70 35.31 -11.03
N GLY A 22 16.03 35.32 -11.10
CA GLY A 22 16.92 36.45 -10.84
C GLY A 22 18.39 36.01 -10.82
N ASP A 23 19.18 36.54 -11.76
CA ASP A 23 20.55 36.13 -12.10
C ASP A 23 21.61 36.28 -11.00
N ARG A 24 22.61 35.35 -10.96
CA ARG A 24 24.07 35.59 -11.20
C ARG A 24 24.98 34.51 -10.56
N VAL A 25 25.76 33.86 -11.44
CA VAL A 25 27.11 33.27 -11.29
C VAL A 25 27.44 32.35 -10.09
N GLY A 26 27.76 31.10 -10.41
CA GLY A 26 28.80 30.34 -9.69
C GLY A 26 28.40 29.00 -9.06
N VAL A 27 29.13 27.96 -9.46
CA VAL A 27 29.25 26.62 -8.85
C VAL A 27 28.20 25.58 -9.24
N LEU A 28 28.63 24.68 -10.15
CA LEU A 28 28.00 23.40 -10.45
C LEU A 28 28.12 22.47 -9.24
N PHE A 29 27.18 22.55 -8.30
CA PHE A 29 26.92 21.43 -7.39
C PHE A 29 25.96 20.48 -8.09
N MET A 30 26.51 19.46 -8.74
CA MET A 30 25.75 18.29 -9.14
C MET A 30 25.34 17.54 -7.87
N VAL A 31 24.28 18.01 -7.21
CA VAL A 31 23.64 17.30 -6.11
C VAL A 31 22.94 16.10 -6.75
N PHE A 32 23.67 14.99 -6.87
CA PHE A 32 23.07 13.67 -7.00
C PHE A 32 22.29 13.42 -5.71
N ARG A 33 21.06 13.94 -5.66
CA ARG A 33 20.05 13.55 -4.71
C ARG A 33 19.74 12.10 -5.05
N LYS A 34 20.51 11.16 -4.47
CA LYS A 34 20.25 9.71 -4.58
C LYS A 34 18.76 9.56 -4.34
N LYS A 35 17.98 9.27 -5.40
CA LYS A 35 16.57 8.91 -5.26
C LYS A 35 16.59 7.79 -4.23
N LYS A 36 16.01 8.04 -3.05
CA LYS A 36 15.82 6.99 -2.05
C LYS A 36 15.18 5.86 -2.81
N ALA A 37 15.83 4.70 -2.89
CA ALA A 37 15.28 3.52 -3.54
C ALA A 37 13.92 3.29 -2.89
N GLU A 38 12.85 3.70 -3.59
CA GLU A 38 11.52 3.29 -3.23
C GLU A 38 11.55 1.78 -3.32
N PRO A 39 11.06 1.05 -2.31
CA PRO A 39 11.01 -0.40 -2.39
C PRO A 39 10.11 -0.76 -3.58
N SER A 40 10.73 -1.07 -4.72
CA SER A 40 10.06 -1.56 -5.91
C SER A 40 9.79 -3.03 -5.68
N ILE A 41 8.52 -3.38 -5.49
CA ILE A 41 8.10 -4.77 -5.40
C ILE A 41 8.41 -5.42 -6.75
N SER A 42 9.16 -6.53 -6.74
CA SER A 42 9.43 -7.29 -7.95
C SER A 42 8.12 -7.85 -8.56
N PRO A 43 8.04 -8.02 -9.90
CA PRO A 43 6.84 -8.59 -10.54
C PRO A 43 6.41 -9.94 -9.96
N GLU A 44 7.36 -10.81 -9.62
CA GLU A 44 7.07 -12.11 -8.98
C GLU A 44 6.38 -11.93 -7.62
N ARG A 45 6.88 -11.02 -6.77
CA ARG A 45 6.27 -10.73 -5.47
C ARG A 45 4.92 -10.02 -5.62
N PHE A 46 4.78 -9.14 -6.61
CA PHE A 46 3.51 -8.51 -6.90
C PHE A 46 2.46 -9.55 -7.29
N ALA A 47 2.78 -10.47 -8.19
CA ALA A 47 1.88 -11.55 -8.59
C ALA A 47 1.43 -12.42 -7.40
N LYS A 48 2.32 -12.63 -6.42
CA LYS A 48 2.02 -13.37 -5.17
C LYS A 48 1.40 -12.52 -4.05
N SER A 49 1.17 -11.23 -4.30
CA SER A 49 0.56 -10.35 -3.29
C SER A 49 -0.94 -10.57 -3.23
N VAL A 50 -1.50 -10.41 -2.02
CA VAL A 50 -2.94 -10.59 -1.77
C VAL A 50 -3.59 -9.23 -1.50
N PRO A 51 -4.55 -8.78 -2.32
CA PRO A 51 -5.31 -7.57 -2.06
C PRO A 51 -6.29 -7.76 -0.88
N VAL A 52 -6.29 -6.79 0.02
CA VAL A 52 -7.16 -6.74 1.21
C VAL A 52 -7.94 -5.44 1.18
N VAL A 53 -9.26 -5.54 1.27
CA VAL A 53 -10.14 -4.36 1.34
C VAL A 53 -9.95 -3.63 2.67
N ASN A 54 -9.96 -2.30 2.62
CA ASN A 54 -9.94 -1.48 3.83
C ASN A 54 -11.22 -1.75 4.65
N PRO A 55 -11.13 -2.27 5.88
CA PRO A 55 -12.28 -2.72 6.67
C PRO A 55 -13.23 -1.58 7.10
N ILE A 56 -12.80 -0.32 6.97
CA ILE A 56 -13.65 0.85 7.25
C ILE A 56 -14.65 1.08 6.11
N LEU A 57 -14.34 0.61 4.89
CA LEU A 57 -15.23 0.78 3.75
C LEU A 57 -16.40 -0.18 3.82
N LYS A 58 -17.58 0.34 3.48
CA LYS A 58 -18.74 -0.49 3.15
C LYS A 58 -18.88 -0.56 1.64
N PHE A 59 -19.51 -1.61 1.14
CA PHE A 59 -19.90 -1.67 -0.26
C PHE A 59 -21.29 -2.29 -0.38
N GLU A 60 -22.02 -1.86 -1.41
CA GLU A 60 -23.36 -2.32 -1.76
C GLU A 60 -23.27 -3.00 -3.12
N GLU A 61 -24.01 -4.10 -3.30
CA GLU A 61 -24.18 -4.77 -4.59
C GLU A 61 -25.62 -4.54 -5.07
N ASP A 62 -25.77 -4.05 -6.31
CA ASP A 62 -27.10 -3.88 -6.91
C ASP A 62 -27.60 -5.17 -7.58
N SER A 63 -28.84 -5.17 -8.06
CA SER A 63 -29.46 -6.33 -8.71
C SER A 63 -28.76 -6.80 -9.99
N ASN A 64 -27.91 -5.95 -10.59
CA ASN A 64 -27.09 -6.29 -11.76
C ASN A 64 -25.69 -6.78 -11.34
N GLY A 65 -25.42 -6.91 -10.04
CA GLY A 65 -24.15 -7.33 -9.50
C GLY A 65 -23.07 -6.25 -9.50
N LEU A 66 -23.42 -4.97 -9.71
CA LEU A 66 -22.47 -3.86 -9.70
C LEU A 66 -22.19 -3.40 -8.27
N ILE A 67 -20.91 -3.15 -8.00
CA ILE A 67 -20.42 -2.75 -6.68
C ILE A 67 -20.39 -1.22 -6.58
N THR A 68 -20.99 -0.70 -5.50
CA THR A 68 -20.83 0.70 -5.08
C THR A 68 -20.10 0.75 -3.74
N ILE A 69 -18.89 1.29 -3.74
CA ILE A 69 -18.08 1.52 -2.54
C ILE A 69 -18.60 2.78 -1.83
N VAL A 70 -18.90 2.65 -0.55
CA VAL A 70 -19.38 3.73 0.32
C VAL A 70 -18.23 4.19 1.21
N VAL A 71 -17.71 5.39 0.91
CA VAL A 71 -16.57 5.99 1.61
C VAL A 71 -17.08 6.98 2.65
N PRO A 72 -16.83 6.77 3.95
CA PRO A 72 -17.26 7.72 4.97
C PRO A 72 -16.52 9.06 4.81
N LEU A 73 -17.25 10.17 4.85
CA LEU A 73 -16.64 11.50 4.89
C LEU A 73 -16.42 11.91 6.34
N SER A 74 -15.21 12.30 6.69
CA SER A 74 -14.93 12.88 8.02
C SER A 74 -15.64 14.23 8.11
N LYS A 75 -16.54 14.40 9.09
CA LYS A 75 -17.16 15.70 9.40
C LYS A 75 -16.06 16.63 9.92
N SER A 76 -15.56 17.50 9.05
CA SER A 76 -14.56 18.48 9.44
C SER A 76 -15.28 19.60 10.21
N SER A 77 -15.24 19.54 11.54
CA SER A 77 -15.96 20.41 12.50
C SER A 77 -15.56 21.91 12.50
N TRP A 78 -14.82 22.41 11.51
CA TRP A 78 -14.28 23.77 11.47
C TRP A 78 -15.13 24.76 10.67
N LEU A 79 -16.15 24.29 9.95
CA LEU A 79 -17.12 25.12 9.27
C LEU A 79 -18.47 24.98 9.98
N GLY A 80 -18.74 25.88 10.92
CA GLY A 80 -19.98 25.97 11.70
C GLY A 80 -21.20 26.40 10.89
N LYS A 81 -21.43 25.81 9.72
CA LYS A 81 -22.66 26.00 8.95
C LYS A 81 -23.31 24.65 8.67
N VAL A 82 -24.59 24.58 9.00
CA VAL A 82 -25.52 23.49 8.67
C VAL A 82 -25.67 23.46 7.15
N VAL A 83 -24.75 22.76 6.48
CA VAL A 83 -24.90 22.36 5.09
C VAL A 83 -25.15 20.86 5.14
N ASP A 84 -26.21 20.42 4.47
CA ASP A 84 -26.64 19.03 4.33
C ASP A 84 -25.59 18.25 3.52
N THR A 85 -24.43 18.04 4.16
CA THR A 85 -23.24 17.48 3.53
C THR A 85 -23.39 15.97 3.58
N PRO A 86 -23.33 15.26 2.44
CA PRO A 86 -23.49 13.82 2.40
C PRO A 86 -22.54 13.17 3.42
N GLU A 87 -23.06 12.28 4.26
CA GLU A 87 -22.22 11.62 5.28
C GLU A 87 -21.21 10.63 4.64
N SER A 88 -21.40 10.32 3.36
CA SER A 88 -20.53 9.42 2.60
C SER A 88 -20.43 9.81 1.12
N LYS A 89 -19.31 9.44 0.51
CA LYS A 89 -19.09 9.49 -0.93
C LYS A 89 -19.26 8.10 -1.51
N LYS A 90 -20.13 7.96 -2.52
CA LYS A 90 -20.31 6.72 -3.26
C LYS A 90 -19.37 6.66 -4.48
N VAL A 91 -18.75 5.51 -4.71
CA VAL A 91 -17.92 5.23 -5.89
C VAL A 91 -18.44 3.96 -6.54
N LYS A 92 -19.08 4.10 -7.70
CA LYS A 92 -19.58 2.97 -8.48
C LYS A 92 -18.44 2.37 -9.30
N LEU A 93 -18.27 1.06 -9.22
CA LEU A 93 -17.37 0.30 -10.08
C LEU A 93 -18.08 -0.06 -11.39
N ASP A 94 -17.30 -0.24 -12.45
CA ASP A 94 -17.80 -0.82 -13.70
C ASP A 94 -18.05 -2.32 -13.53
N GLU A 95 -18.56 -2.98 -14.56
CA GLU A 95 -18.90 -4.41 -14.50
C GLU A 95 -17.67 -5.29 -14.20
N ILE A 96 -16.57 -5.07 -14.93
CA ILE A 96 -15.32 -5.84 -14.77
C ILE A 96 -14.74 -5.60 -13.37
N GLY A 97 -14.63 -4.34 -12.95
CA GLY A 97 -14.11 -3.94 -11.65
C GLY A 97 -14.98 -4.45 -10.51
N SER A 98 -16.30 -4.52 -10.69
CA SER A 98 -17.23 -5.11 -9.71
C SER A 98 -16.98 -6.60 -9.54
N LYS A 99 -16.81 -7.35 -10.63
CA LYS A 99 -16.50 -8.79 -10.55
C LYS A 99 -15.11 -9.03 -9.93
N VAL A 100 -14.10 -8.23 -10.28
CA VAL A 100 -12.75 -8.31 -9.69
C VAL A 100 -12.77 -7.97 -8.21
N TRP A 101 -13.50 -6.91 -7.80
CA TRP A 101 -13.61 -6.49 -6.40
C TRP A 101 -14.09 -7.62 -5.49
N LYS A 102 -15.07 -8.41 -5.95
CA LYS A 102 -15.59 -9.59 -5.21
C LYS A 102 -14.55 -10.69 -4.99
N ARG A 103 -13.42 -10.66 -5.72
CA ARG A 103 -12.28 -11.58 -5.51
C ARG A 103 -11.28 -11.09 -4.47
N PHE A 104 -11.42 -9.86 -3.96
CA PHE A 104 -10.57 -9.32 -2.89
C PHE A 104 -11.02 -9.82 -1.51
N ASP A 105 -10.90 -11.12 -1.31
CA ASP A 105 -11.29 -11.84 -0.09
C ASP A 105 -10.18 -11.86 1.00
N GLY A 106 -9.06 -11.19 0.73
CA GLY A 106 -7.87 -11.20 1.59
C GLY A 106 -7.12 -12.53 1.62
N LYS A 107 -7.41 -13.45 0.69
CA LYS A 107 -6.77 -14.77 0.58
C LYS A 107 -6.23 -15.05 -0.83
N THR A 108 -6.95 -14.61 -1.85
CA THR A 108 -6.64 -14.85 -3.26
C THR A 108 -5.54 -13.91 -3.74
N ASP A 109 -4.44 -14.44 -4.28
CA ASP A 109 -3.35 -13.62 -4.81
C ASP A 109 -3.64 -13.05 -6.21
N ILE A 110 -2.83 -12.06 -6.61
CA ILE A 110 -2.97 -11.37 -7.90
C ILE A 110 -2.83 -12.33 -9.09
N SER A 111 -1.98 -13.35 -9.00
CA SER A 111 -1.81 -14.34 -10.07
C SER A 111 -3.08 -15.18 -10.27
N ALA A 112 -3.72 -15.61 -9.19
CA ALA A 112 -4.98 -16.35 -9.23
C ALA A 112 -6.12 -15.48 -9.78
N ILE A 113 -6.19 -14.19 -9.39
CA ILE A 113 -7.17 -13.24 -9.95
C ILE A 113 -6.92 -13.04 -11.45
N THR A 114 -5.66 -12.92 -11.87
CA THR A 114 -5.28 -12.78 -13.29
C THR A 114 -5.73 -13.99 -14.09
N GLU A 115 -5.49 -15.21 -13.58
CA GLU A 115 -5.92 -16.45 -14.23
C GLU A 115 -7.44 -16.56 -14.34
N TRP A 116 -8.16 -16.13 -13.30
CA TRP A 116 -9.61 -16.05 -13.34
C TRP A 116 -10.10 -15.03 -14.38
N MET A 117 -9.49 -13.84 -14.47
CA MET A 117 -9.86 -12.80 -15.45
C MET A 117 -9.73 -13.29 -16.89
N LYS A 118 -8.68 -14.05 -17.21
CA LYS A 118 -8.49 -14.64 -18.54
C LYS A 118 -9.65 -15.55 -18.92
N LYS A 119 -10.11 -16.38 -17.98
CA LYS A 119 -11.20 -17.34 -18.21
C LYS A 119 -12.55 -16.64 -18.30
N GLU A 120 -12.81 -15.70 -17.39
CA GLU A 120 -14.08 -14.97 -17.30
C GLU A 120 -14.30 -14.04 -18.50
N PHE A 121 -13.25 -13.31 -18.92
CA PHE A 121 -13.37 -12.25 -19.92
C PHE A 121 -12.76 -12.63 -21.28
N MET A 122 -12.22 -13.85 -21.43
CA MET A 122 -11.58 -14.35 -22.65
C MET A 122 -10.46 -13.42 -23.18
N ILE A 123 -9.71 -12.81 -22.27
CA ILE A 123 -8.59 -11.89 -22.57
C ILE A 123 -7.24 -12.59 -22.43
N THR A 124 -6.21 -12.01 -23.02
CA THR A 124 -4.83 -12.53 -22.89
C THR A 124 -4.27 -12.33 -21.49
N GLN A 125 -3.22 -13.09 -21.14
CA GLN A 125 -2.47 -12.92 -19.89
C GLN A 125 -2.01 -11.46 -19.71
N ARG A 126 -1.43 -10.88 -20.77
CA ARG A 126 -0.86 -9.53 -20.72
C ARG A 126 -1.93 -8.47 -20.49
N GLU A 127 -3.08 -8.60 -21.14
CA GLU A 127 -4.21 -7.69 -20.94
C GLU A 127 -4.77 -7.79 -19.52
N ALA A 128 -4.91 -9.01 -18.99
CA ALA A 128 -5.36 -9.23 -17.62
C ALA A 128 -4.41 -8.61 -16.58
N GLU A 129 -3.10 -8.85 -16.71
CA GLU A 129 -2.08 -8.30 -15.81
C GLU A 129 -2.05 -6.76 -15.84
N ILE A 130 -2.08 -6.16 -17.02
CA ILE A 130 -2.08 -4.69 -17.18
C ILE A 130 -3.36 -4.10 -16.59
N SER A 131 -4.52 -4.69 -16.91
CA SER A 131 -5.81 -4.18 -16.45
C SER A 131 -5.95 -4.30 -14.93
N LEU A 132 -5.58 -5.45 -14.37
CA LEU A 132 -5.63 -5.71 -12.94
C LEU A 132 -4.66 -4.81 -12.17
N SER A 133 -3.41 -4.67 -12.65
CA SER A 133 -2.42 -3.81 -12.00
C SER A 133 -2.84 -2.33 -11.99
N LEU A 134 -3.42 -1.83 -13.09
CA LEU A 134 -3.97 -0.47 -13.14
C LEU A 134 -5.14 -0.29 -12.18
N PHE A 135 -6.04 -1.27 -12.10
CA PHE A 135 -7.18 -1.21 -11.19
C PHE A 135 -6.74 -1.23 -9.73
N ILE A 136 -5.87 -2.18 -9.35
CA ILE A 136 -5.28 -2.27 -8.01
C ILE A 136 -4.59 -0.96 -7.63
N ARG A 137 -3.78 -0.39 -8.54
CA ARG A 137 -3.10 0.87 -8.32
C ARG A 137 -4.08 2.02 -8.02
N LYS A 138 -5.15 2.16 -8.82
CA LYS A 138 -6.20 3.18 -8.60
C LYS A 138 -6.86 3.02 -7.22
N LEU A 139 -7.13 1.78 -6.80
CA LEU A 139 -7.73 1.49 -5.49
C LEU A 139 -6.76 1.78 -4.34
N MET A 140 -5.48 1.45 -4.49
CA MET A 140 -4.43 1.77 -3.51
C MET A 140 -4.23 3.27 -3.35
N GLU A 141 -4.21 4.04 -4.46
CA GLU A 141 -4.11 5.50 -4.45
C GLU A 141 -5.26 6.15 -3.67
N LYS A 142 -6.47 5.57 -3.76
CA LYS A 142 -7.66 5.98 -2.99
C LYS A 142 -7.74 5.36 -1.60
N ARG A 143 -6.79 4.50 -1.22
CA ARG A 143 -6.74 3.73 0.03
C ARG A 143 -7.95 2.81 0.25
N PHE A 144 -8.52 2.31 -0.83
CA PHE A 144 -9.63 1.37 -0.79
C PHE A 144 -9.16 -0.06 -0.51
N ILE A 145 -7.95 -0.38 -0.93
CA ILE A 145 -7.30 -1.66 -0.65
C ILE A 145 -5.86 -1.44 -0.18
N ALA A 146 -5.32 -2.51 0.39
CA ALA A 146 -3.93 -2.73 0.75
C ALA A 146 -3.44 -4.00 0.05
N LEU A 147 -2.14 -4.17 -0.13
CA LEU A 147 -1.54 -5.44 -0.54
C LEU A 147 -0.80 -6.06 0.64
N LEU A 148 -1.09 -7.33 0.92
CA LEU A 148 -0.21 -8.21 1.70
C LEU A 148 0.84 -8.75 0.75
N VAL A 149 2.06 -8.23 0.86
CA VAL A 149 3.16 -8.60 -0.03
C VAL A 149 4.00 -9.66 0.68
N PRO A 150 4.29 -10.80 0.04
CA PRO A 150 5.19 -11.79 0.63
C PRO A 150 6.58 -11.17 0.85
N PRO A 151 7.32 -11.58 1.89
CA PRO A 151 8.67 -11.07 2.12
C PRO A 151 9.58 -11.33 0.91
N PRO A 152 10.59 -10.48 0.67
CA PRO A 152 11.56 -10.75 -0.38
C PRO A 152 12.34 -12.02 -0.06
N LYS A 153 12.76 -12.75 -1.10
CA LYS A 153 13.60 -13.93 -0.93
C LYS A 153 14.93 -13.51 -0.27
N PRO A 154 15.37 -14.16 0.83
CA PRO A 154 16.65 -13.86 1.45
C PRO A 154 17.83 -13.95 0.46
N GLY A 155 18.89 -13.19 0.72
CA GLY A 155 20.06 -13.14 -0.14
C GLY A 155 19.88 -12.34 -1.45
N THR A 156 18.68 -11.85 -1.76
CA THR A 156 18.44 -10.99 -2.93
C THR A 156 18.74 -9.51 -2.62
N GLN A 157 18.99 -8.70 -3.66
CA GLN A 157 19.11 -7.23 -3.52
C GLN A 157 17.84 -6.59 -2.93
N GLU A 158 16.67 -7.19 -3.20
CA GLU A 158 15.39 -6.74 -2.67
C GLU A 158 15.33 -6.95 -1.14
N ALA A 159 15.82 -8.10 -0.65
CA ALA A 159 15.94 -8.36 0.78
C ALA A 159 16.94 -7.41 1.47
N LEU A 160 18.09 -7.14 0.85
CA LEU A 160 19.07 -6.17 1.38
C LEU A 160 18.47 -4.76 1.48
N SER A 161 17.73 -4.34 0.45
CA SER A 161 17.06 -3.04 0.42
C SER A 161 15.96 -2.93 1.48
N GLU A 162 15.21 -4.02 1.71
CA GLU A 162 14.18 -4.08 2.75
C GLU A 162 14.80 -4.07 4.16
N ILE A 163 15.90 -4.80 4.39
CA ILE A 163 16.66 -4.73 5.65
C ILE A 163 17.13 -3.30 5.92
N ASP A 164 17.72 -2.63 4.93
CA ASP A 164 18.18 -1.24 5.06
C ASP A 164 17.04 -0.26 5.34
N ARG A 165 15.86 -0.52 4.77
CA ARG A 165 14.65 0.23 5.08
C ARG A 165 14.21 -0.01 6.52
N LEU A 166 14.10 -1.26 6.97
CA LEU A 166 13.66 -1.61 8.32
C LEU A 166 14.61 -1.06 9.39
N LYS A 167 15.93 -1.11 9.17
CA LYS A 167 16.92 -0.46 10.06
C LYS A 167 16.73 1.05 10.17
N ARG A 168 16.39 1.73 9.08
CA ARG A 168 16.05 3.16 9.09
C ARG A 168 14.75 3.42 9.85
N GLU A 169 13.73 2.60 9.67
CA GLU A 169 12.47 2.71 10.42
C GLU A 169 12.67 2.49 11.92
N LEU A 170 13.47 1.50 12.33
CA LEU A 170 13.85 1.29 13.73
C LEU A 170 14.50 2.53 14.35
N LYS A 171 15.40 3.20 13.62
CA LYS A 171 16.04 4.45 14.08
C LYS A 171 15.02 5.59 14.27
N GLU A 172 14.05 5.72 13.38
CA GLU A 172 12.99 6.72 13.51
C GLU A 172 12.00 6.38 14.64
N LEU A 173 11.70 5.09 14.82
CA LEU A 173 10.87 4.57 15.89
C LEU A 173 11.51 4.87 17.27
N GLU A 174 12.81 4.61 17.41
CA GLU A 174 13.58 4.95 18.60
C GLU A 174 13.56 6.46 18.90
N LYS A 175 13.75 7.30 17.89
CA LYS A 175 13.62 8.77 18.05
C LYS A 175 12.22 9.17 18.50
N ALA A 176 11.17 8.54 17.98
CA ALA A 176 9.79 8.81 18.37
C ALA A 176 9.52 8.42 19.83
N TYR A 177 10.03 7.26 20.26
CA TYR A 177 9.96 6.79 21.63
C TYR A 177 10.71 7.72 22.60
N ARG A 178 11.95 8.10 22.28
CA ARG A 178 12.73 9.08 23.08
C ARG A 178 12.00 10.42 23.23
N LYS A 179 11.23 10.84 22.22
CA LYS A 179 10.39 12.03 22.23
C LYS A 179 9.00 11.81 22.86
N LYS A 180 8.75 10.65 23.47
CA LYS A 180 7.46 10.25 24.09
C LYS A 180 6.25 10.41 23.16
N LYS A 181 6.46 10.26 21.84
CA LYS A 181 5.38 10.33 20.83
C LYS A 181 4.62 9.01 20.67
N ILE A 182 5.17 7.93 21.21
CA ILE A 182 4.62 6.58 21.23
C ILE A 182 4.85 6.00 22.62
N ASP A 183 3.94 5.14 23.08
CA ASP A 183 4.07 4.42 24.34
C ASP A 183 5.07 3.26 24.25
N ASP A 184 5.49 2.76 25.41
CA ASP A 184 6.49 1.70 25.56
C ASP A 184 6.02 0.36 24.98
N GLU A 185 4.75 -0.01 25.15
CA GLU A 185 4.18 -1.25 24.62
C GLU A 185 4.23 -1.27 23.08
N THR A 186 3.80 -0.17 22.46
CA THR A 186 3.86 0.02 21.01
C THR A 186 5.30 0.00 20.51
N TYR A 187 6.21 0.68 21.21
CA TYR A 187 7.63 0.69 20.86
C TYR A 187 8.25 -0.71 20.86
N ARG A 188 8.04 -1.48 21.93
CA ARG A 188 8.54 -2.86 22.07
C ARG A 188 7.97 -3.76 20.99
N THR A 189 6.65 -3.75 20.81
CA THR A 189 5.95 -4.59 19.82
C THR A 189 6.47 -4.35 18.41
N LEU A 190 6.62 -3.09 17.99
CA LEU A 190 7.10 -2.75 16.65
C LEU A 190 8.60 -3.08 16.49
N THR A 191 9.39 -2.82 17.53
CA THR A 191 10.83 -3.13 17.53
C THR A 191 11.07 -4.63 17.38
N ASP A 192 10.41 -5.45 18.20
CA ASP A 192 10.51 -6.91 18.16
C ASP A 192 10.09 -7.45 16.80
N ARG A 193 8.98 -6.92 16.27
CA ARG A 193 8.50 -7.30 14.93
C ARG A 193 9.53 -7.02 13.85
N TYR A 194 10.08 -5.80 13.80
CA TYR A 194 11.06 -5.43 12.78
C TYR A 194 12.36 -6.22 12.92
N ASN A 195 12.83 -6.44 14.14
CA ASN A 195 14.02 -7.25 14.41
C ASN A 195 13.84 -8.71 13.94
N ARG A 196 12.66 -9.32 14.17
CA ARG A 196 12.34 -10.66 13.64
C ARG A 196 12.44 -10.72 12.12
N VAL A 197 11.76 -9.80 11.43
CA VAL A 197 11.80 -9.76 9.95
C VAL A 197 13.22 -9.56 9.43
N ILE A 198 14.01 -8.68 10.05
CA ILE A 198 15.42 -8.49 9.68
C ILE A 198 16.21 -9.79 9.86
N ALA A 199 16.04 -10.47 10.99
CA ALA A 199 16.74 -11.72 11.28
C ALA A 199 16.39 -12.81 10.26
N ASP A 200 15.11 -12.98 9.93
CA ASP A 200 14.64 -13.96 8.95
C ASP A 200 15.26 -13.70 7.56
N LEU A 201 15.23 -12.43 7.12
CA LEU A 201 15.82 -12.01 5.84
C LEU A 201 17.35 -12.18 5.79
N GLN A 202 18.04 -12.12 6.94
CA GLN A 202 19.48 -12.33 7.05
C GLN A 202 19.86 -13.81 7.09
N LYS A 203 19.09 -14.64 7.80
CA LYS A 203 19.39 -16.06 8.01
C LYS A 203 19.09 -16.94 6.79
N GLY A 204 18.26 -16.47 5.86
CA GLY A 204 17.79 -17.35 4.79
C GLY A 204 16.59 -18.21 5.18
N GLU A 205 16.10 -18.07 6.42
CA GLU A 205 14.95 -18.83 6.91
C GLU A 205 13.66 -18.22 6.33
N PRO A 206 12.74 -19.03 5.78
CA PRO A 206 11.46 -18.51 5.32
C PRO A 206 10.73 -17.89 6.51
N VAL A 207 10.31 -16.63 6.37
CA VAL A 207 9.43 -15.97 7.35
C VAL A 207 8.24 -16.89 7.56
N ALA A 208 8.10 -17.43 8.77
CA ALA A 208 7.05 -18.38 9.08
C ALA A 208 5.69 -17.76 8.69
N GLU A 209 4.93 -18.47 7.85
CA GLU A 209 3.58 -18.11 7.37
C GLU A 209 2.52 -17.98 8.51
N GLY A 210 2.94 -18.02 9.77
CA GLY A 210 2.12 -18.18 10.97
C GLY A 210 1.71 -16.90 11.69
N SER A 211 1.49 -15.78 11.00
CA SER A 211 0.79 -14.63 11.59
C SER A 211 -0.31 -14.13 10.65
N ARG A 212 -1.12 -15.07 10.15
CA ARG A 212 -2.53 -14.80 9.88
C ARG A 212 -3.22 -14.89 11.22
N TYR A 213 -3.77 -13.78 11.70
CA TYR A 213 -5.07 -13.57 12.37
C TYR A 213 -5.09 -12.15 12.92
#